data_AF-A0A7C1WHJ9-F1
#
_entry.id   AF-A0A7C1WHJ9-F1
#
_cell.length_a   1.000
_cell.length_b   1.000
_cell.length_c   1.000
_cell.angle_alpha   90.00
_cell.angle_beta   90.00
_cell.angle_gamma   90.00
#
_symmetry.space_group_name_H-M   'P 1'
#
loop_
_entity.id
_entity.type
_entity.pdbx_description
1 polymer ?
#
loop_
_entity_poly.entity_id
_entity_poly.type
_entity_poly.pdbx_seq_one_letter_code
_entity_poly.pdbx_strand_id
1 'polypeptide(L)'
;MLYKSIVYKEIILIIVSIILLNSIIPAIASKDINGFDKGPSYKPVVPLKKVAFVDFDENSYLDDYAYLACVPTTVFYDGNANLFSYPLLFYQDSYPVKEDKERSLNARQGLDYFMEDWMSYCNDKLDGMTLINVPRDKVKQWPSRNIVEIKS
;
A
#
# COMPACT_ATOMS: atom_id res chain seq x y z
N MET A 1 45.51 19.54 40.47
CA MET A 1 44.22 20.19 40.13
C MET A 1 44.09 20.48 38.62
N LEU A 2 45.13 21.02 37.95
CA LEU A 2 45.14 21.25 36.49
C LEU A 2 44.89 20.01 35.63
N TYR A 3 45.51 18.86 35.94
CA TYR A 3 45.39 17.63 35.15
C TYR A 3 43.93 17.11 35.06
N LYS A 4 43.19 17.11 36.18
CA LYS A 4 41.76 16.76 36.19
C LYS A 4 40.95 17.70 35.30
N SER A 5 41.22 19.00 35.34
CA SER A 5 40.50 19.99 34.52
C SER A 5 40.73 19.82 33.02
N ILE A 6 41.91 19.34 32.60
CA ILE A 6 42.22 19.06 31.19
C ILE A 6 41.46 17.80 30.73
N VAL A 7 41.48 16.74 31.54
CA VAL A 7 40.74 15.50 31.26
C VAL A 7 39.24 15.74 31.18
N TYR A 8 38.66 16.58 32.05
CA TYR A 8 37.24 16.94 31.96
C TYR A 8 36.90 17.70 30.67
N LYS A 9 37.78 18.58 30.19
CA LYS A 9 37.57 19.29 28.92
C LYS A 9 37.57 18.34 27.73
N GLU A 10 38.51 17.40 27.68
CA GLU A 10 38.58 16.38 26.63
C GLU A 10 37.34 15.47 26.64
N ILE A 11 36.89 15.04 27.82
CA ILE A 11 35.66 14.23 27.96
C ILE A 11 34.43 15.01 27.49
N ILE A 12 34.30 16.28 27.86
CA ILE A 12 33.20 17.14 27.41
C ILE A 12 33.23 17.30 25.88
N LEU A 13 34.42 17.50 25.30
CA LEU A 13 34.58 17.63 23.86
C LEU A 13 34.11 16.37 23.13
N ILE A 14 34.51 15.19 23.61
CA ILE A 14 34.10 13.89 23.06
C ILE A 14 32.59 13.69 23.14
N ILE A 15 31.97 14.01 24.29
CA ILE A 15 30.52 13.89 24.46
C ILE A 15 29.77 14.82 23.50
N VAL A 16 30.23 16.07 23.36
CA VAL A 16 29.64 17.04 22.42
C VAL A 16 29.80 16.55 20.98
N SER A 17 30.95 16.01 20.60
CA SER A 17 31.17 15.42 19.28
C SER A 17 30.23 14.24 18.99
N ILE A 18 30.01 13.36 19.96
CA ILE A 18 29.09 12.21 19.81
C ILE A 18 27.64 12.70 19.62
N ILE A 19 27.21 13.70 20.38
CA ILE A 19 25.86 14.27 20.26
C ILE A 19 25.67 14.92 18.88
N LEU A 20 26.66 15.67 18.39
CA LEU A 20 26.62 16.31 17.08
C LEU A 20 26.66 15.32 15.91
N LEU A 21 27.40 14.21 16.05
CA LEU A 21 27.47 13.17 15.02
C LEU A 21 26.15 12.39 14.92
N ASN A 22 25.44 12.17 16.02
CA ASN A 22 24.14 11.49 16.02
C ASN A 22 23.04 12.26 15.26
N SER A 23 23.15 13.59 15.12
CA SER A 23 22.20 14.38 14.32
C SER A 23 22.40 14.27 12.80
N ILE A 24 23.56 13.79 12.32
CA ILE A 24 23.88 13.76 10.89
C ILE A 24 23.47 12.42 10.25
N ILE A 25 23.47 11.32 11.02
CA ILE A 25 23.13 9.97 10.54
C ILE A 25 21.72 9.88 9.91
N PRO A 26 20.66 10.48 10.50
CA PRO A 26 19.32 10.41 9.93
C PRO A 26 19.18 11.17 8.59
N ALA A 27 19.98 12.22 8.38
CA ALA A 27 19.91 13.06 7.20
C ALA A 27 20.56 12.40 5.96
N ILE A 28 21.57 11.55 6.15
CA ILE A 28 22.21 10.78 5.06
C ILE A 28 21.41 9.51 4.74
N ALA A 29 20.66 8.99 5.72
CA ALA A 29 19.82 7.80 5.57
C ALA A 29 18.44 8.08 4.96
N SER A 30 18.16 9.31 4.51
CA SER A 30 16.94 9.60 3.75
C SER A 30 17.01 8.87 2.42
N LYS A 31 16.47 7.66 2.40
CA LYS A 31 16.33 6.87 1.18
C LYS A 31 15.28 7.58 0.32
N ASP A 32 15.73 8.21 -0.76
CA ASP A 32 14.82 8.69 -1.79
C ASP A 32 13.96 7.51 -2.23
N ILE A 33 12.65 7.65 -2.02
CA ILE A 33 11.68 6.65 -2.46
C ILE A 33 11.54 6.87 -3.97
N ASN A 34 12.33 6.14 -4.75
CA ASN A 34 12.22 6.15 -6.20
C ASN A 34 11.10 5.20 -6.62
N GLY A 35 10.01 5.78 -7.15
CA GLY A 35 8.94 5.02 -7.80
C GLY A 35 9.36 4.48 -9.16
N PHE A 36 8.51 3.64 -9.75
CA PHE A 36 8.63 3.22 -11.13
C PHE A 36 8.43 4.42 -12.05
N ASP A 37 9.46 4.77 -12.82
CA ASP A 37 9.50 5.89 -13.76
C ASP A 37 8.93 5.52 -15.15
N LYS A 38 8.71 4.23 -15.38
CA LYS A 38 8.12 3.67 -16.61
C LYS A 38 6.77 3.05 -16.31
N GLY A 39 5.83 3.26 -17.23
CA GLY A 39 4.48 2.70 -17.14
C GLY A 39 3.43 3.66 -17.69
N PRO A 40 2.14 3.37 -17.46
CA PRO A 40 1.04 4.20 -17.96
C PRO A 40 0.86 5.51 -17.17
N SER A 41 1.59 5.69 -16.08
CA SER A 41 1.45 6.87 -15.21
C SER A 41 2.30 8.03 -15.70
N TYR A 42 1.76 9.24 -15.59
CA TYR A 42 2.42 10.48 -16.01
C TYR A 42 3.53 10.97 -15.07
N LYS A 43 3.67 10.34 -13.89
CA LYS A 43 4.71 10.58 -12.89
C LYS A 43 5.21 9.25 -12.32
N PRO A 44 6.41 9.23 -11.70
CA PRO A 44 6.91 8.06 -11.01
C PRO A 44 5.94 7.58 -9.92
N VAL A 45 5.66 6.28 -9.90
CA VAL A 45 4.69 5.66 -8.99
C VAL A 45 5.36 4.72 -8.01
N VAL A 46 5.04 4.88 -6.73
CA VAL A 46 5.42 3.99 -5.65
C VAL A 46 4.20 3.13 -5.29
N PRO A 47 4.14 1.89 -5.79
CA PRO A 47 3.07 0.97 -5.40
C PRO A 47 3.18 0.60 -3.92
N LEU A 48 2.06 0.68 -3.22
CA LEU A 48 1.91 0.22 -1.84
C LEU A 48 1.40 -1.21 -1.84
N LYS A 49 1.89 -2.07 -0.95
CA LYS A 49 1.45 -3.47 -0.80
C LYS A 49 0.06 -3.59 -0.16
N LYS A 50 -0.93 -2.90 -0.73
CA LYS A 50 -2.30 -2.81 -0.24
C LYS A 50 -3.28 -3.17 -1.35
N VAL A 51 -4.55 -3.34 -1.00
CA VAL A 51 -5.67 -3.42 -1.95
C VAL A 51 -6.93 -2.86 -1.30
N ALA A 52 -7.81 -2.24 -2.10
CA ALA A 52 -9.18 -1.95 -1.71
C ALA A 52 -10.14 -2.73 -2.60
N PHE A 53 -11.12 -3.37 -1.98
CA PHE A 53 -12.21 -4.05 -2.64
C PHE A 53 -13.53 -3.34 -2.37
N VAL A 54 -14.33 -3.18 -3.41
CA VAL A 54 -15.72 -2.71 -3.33
C VAL A 54 -16.63 -3.82 -3.80
N ASP A 55 -17.62 -4.22 -3.02
CA ASP A 55 -18.56 -5.27 -3.42
C ASP A 55 -19.38 -4.78 -4.61
N PHE A 56 -19.34 -5.52 -5.72
CA PHE A 56 -20.09 -5.19 -6.93
C PHE A 56 -21.58 -5.48 -6.74
N ASP A 57 -22.45 -4.52 -7.06
CA ASP A 57 -23.90 -4.68 -7.00
C ASP A 57 -24.55 -4.18 -8.30
N GLU A 58 -24.96 -5.11 -9.16
CA GLU A 58 -25.60 -4.80 -10.44
C GLU A 58 -26.93 -4.03 -10.32
N ASN A 59 -27.56 -4.03 -9.13
CA ASN A 59 -28.87 -3.44 -8.90
C ASN A 59 -28.80 -2.07 -8.22
N SER A 60 -27.60 -1.58 -7.93
CA SER A 60 -27.37 -0.35 -7.18
C SER A 60 -26.27 0.49 -7.82
N TYR A 61 -26.27 1.80 -7.53
CA TYR A 61 -25.15 2.70 -7.85
C TYR A 61 -24.28 2.98 -6.62
N LEU A 62 -24.62 2.39 -5.47
CA LEU A 62 -23.94 2.65 -4.21
C LEU A 62 -22.48 2.17 -4.25
N ASP A 63 -22.23 1.06 -4.92
CA ASP A 63 -20.91 0.50 -5.16
C ASP A 63 -20.07 1.42 -6.07
N ASP A 64 -20.67 2.00 -7.12
CA ASP A 64 -20.01 3.00 -7.97
C ASP A 64 -19.59 4.23 -7.16
N TYR A 65 -20.48 4.78 -6.33
CA TYR A 65 -20.15 5.90 -5.46
C TYR A 65 -19.08 5.55 -4.44
N ALA A 66 -19.15 4.34 -3.86
CA ALA A 66 -18.13 3.84 -2.95
C ALA A 66 -16.76 3.71 -3.64
N TYR A 67 -16.73 3.19 -4.86
CA TYR A 67 -15.53 3.09 -5.68
C TYR A 67 -14.92 4.47 -5.92
N LEU A 68 -15.73 5.44 -6.38
CA LEU A 68 -15.27 6.81 -6.59
C LEU A 68 -14.76 7.46 -5.31
N ALA A 69 -15.40 7.20 -4.16
CA ALA A 69 -14.96 7.71 -2.86
C ALA A 69 -13.62 7.12 -2.40
N CYS A 70 -13.26 5.90 -2.86
CA CYS A 70 -11.98 5.28 -2.53
C CYS A 70 -10.79 5.82 -3.36
N VAL A 71 -11.02 6.41 -4.53
CA VAL A 71 -9.97 6.96 -5.42
C VAL A 71 -8.92 7.82 -4.70
N PRO A 72 -9.27 8.85 -3.90
CA PRO A 72 -8.27 9.68 -3.23
C PRO A 72 -7.44 8.92 -2.17
N THR A 73 -7.93 7.79 -1.69
CA THR A 73 -7.18 6.94 -0.74
C THR A 73 -6.27 5.95 -1.45
N THR A 74 -6.62 5.55 -2.68
CA THR A 74 -5.90 4.54 -3.45
C THR A 74 -4.86 5.13 -4.39
N VAL A 75 -4.94 6.42 -4.71
CA VAL A 75 -3.95 7.15 -5.50
C VAL A 75 -3.77 8.55 -4.92
N PHE A 76 -2.60 8.86 -4.37
CA PHE A 76 -2.34 10.14 -3.71
C PHE A 76 -0.87 10.57 -3.79
N TYR A 77 -0.63 11.86 -3.53
CA TYR A 77 0.70 12.46 -3.50
C TYR A 77 1.25 12.53 -2.09
N ASP A 78 2.57 12.41 -1.95
CA ASP A 78 3.28 12.73 -0.70
C ASP A 78 3.50 14.24 -0.49
N GLY A 79 3.02 15.09 -1.40
CA GLY A 79 3.24 16.54 -1.38
C GLY A 79 4.52 16.99 -2.09
N ASN A 80 5.36 16.06 -2.55
CA ASN A 80 6.59 16.34 -3.28
C ASN A 80 6.46 15.89 -4.75
N ALA A 81 7.03 14.71 -5.06
CA ALA A 81 7.25 14.25 -6.43
C ALA A 81 6.60 12.91 -6.73
N ASN A 82 6.39 12.06 -5.72
CA ASN A 82 5.98 10.68 -5.94
C ASN A 82 4.47 10.52 -5.84
N LEU A 83 3.93 9.72 -6.77
CA LEU A 83 2.56 9.23 -6.67
C LEU A 83 2.58 7.90 -5.93
N PHE A 84 1.81 7.78 -4.86
CA PHE A 84 1.58 6.51 -4.20
C PHE A 84 0.28 5.93 -4.72
N SER A 85 0.29 4.63 -5.03
CA SER A 85 -0.93 3.96 -5.44
C SER A 85 -1.03 2.52 -4.99
N TYR A 86 -2.24 2.00 -4.93
CA TYR A 86 -2.51 0.58 -4.81
C TYR A 86 -3.83 0.24 -5.51
N PRO A 87 -4.07 -1.05 -5.85
CA PRO A 87 -5.25 -1.46 -6.59
C PRO A 87 -6.54 -1.15 -5.84
N LEU A 88 -7.48 -0.58 -6.59
CA LEU A 88 -8.89 -0.43 -6.23
C LEU A 88 -9.67 -1.29 -7.21
N LEU A 89 -10.38 -2.30 -6.71
CA LEU A 89 -11.00 -3.32 -7.54
C LEU A 89 -12.43 -3.57 -7.06
N PHE A 90 -13.32 -3.88 -8.00
CA PHE A 90 -14.60 -4.49 -7.65
C PHE A 90 -14.37 -5.95 -7.25
N TYR A 91 -14.91 -6.34 -6.10
CA TYR A 91 -15.01 -7.73 -5.69
C TYR A 91 -16.22 -8.36 -6.35
N GLN A 92 -16.04 -9.58 -6.86
CA GLN A 92 -17.13 -10.39 -7.37
C GLN A 92 -17.06 -11.79 -6.77
N ASP A 93 -18.24 -12.32 -6.46
CA ASP A 93 -18.37 -13.69 -6.00
C ASP A 93 -17.89 -14.69 -7.07
N SER A 94 -17.56 -15.90 -6.62
CA SER A 94 -17.22 -16.97 -7.56
C SER A 94 -18.44 -17.28 -8.43
N TYR A 95 -18.29 -17.07 -9.73
CA TYR A 95 -19.32 -17.40 -10.70
C TYR A 95 -19.21 -18.88 -11.10
N PRO A 96 -20.21 -19.73 -10.79
CA PRO A 96 -20.19 -21.13 -11.19
C PRO A 96 -20.48 -21.25 -12.68
N VAL A 97 -19.43 -21.25 -13.49
CA VAL A 97 -19.51 -21.44 -14.95
C VAL A 97 -20.12 -22.80 -15.23
N LYS A 98 -21.30 -22.84 -15.86
CA LYS A 98 -21.96 -24.09 -16.28
C LYS A 98 -21.74 -24.40 -17.75
N GLU A 99 -21.56 -23.37 -18.57
CA GLU A 99 -21.34 -23.48 -20.01
C GLU A 99 -20.13 -22.63 -20.44
N ASP A 100 -19.37 -23.09 -21.45
CA ASP A 100 -18.16 -22.40 -21.91
C ASP A 100 -18.41 -20.95 -22.35
N LYS A 101 -19.61 -20.65 -22.85
CA LYS A 101 -20.02 -19.28 -23.25
C LYS A 101 -20.07 -18.30 -22.08
N GLU A 102 -20.22 -18.79 -20.85
CA GLU A 102 -20.31 -17.94 -19.64
C GLU A 102 -18.92 -17.53 -19.14
N ARG A 103 -17.86 -18.20 -19.61
CA ARG A 103 -16.47 -17.88 -19.21
C ARG A 103 -16.09 -16.45 -19.57
N SER A 104 -16.52 -15.95 -20.72
CA SER A 104 -16.22 -14.57 -21.15
C SER A 104 -16.94 -13.51 -20.32
N LEU A 105 -18.01 -13.89 -19.60
CA LEU A 105 -18.79 -13.00 -18.74
C LEU A 105 -18.32 -13.07 -17.28
N ASN A 106 -17.37 -13.96 -16.97
CA ASN A 106 -16.91 -14.18 -15.61
C ASN A 106 -15.78 -13.21 -15.22
N ALA A 107 -16.14 -12.01 -14.76
CA ALA A 107 -15.17 -11.02 -14.33
C ALA A 107 -14.36 -11.43 -13.07
N ARG A 108 -14.82 -12.43 -12.31
CA ARG A 108 -14.01 -13.03 -11.22
C ARG A 108 -12.68 -13.59 -11.74
N GLN A 109 -12.63 -14.13 -12.95
CA GLN A 109 -11.38 -14.65 -13.52
C GLN A 109 -10.33 -13.54 -13.66
N GLY A 110 -10.73 -12.35 -14.13
CA GLY A 110 -9.84 -11.20 -14.23
C GLY A 110 -9.35 -10.71 -12.86
N LEU A 111 -10.23 -10.73 -11.85
CA LEU A 111 -9.89 -10.40 -10.48
C LEU A 111 -8.83 -11.35 -9.91
N ASP A 112 -9.03 -12.67 -10.09
CA ASP A 112 -8.11 -13.68 -9.57
C ASP A 112 -6.73 -13.58 -10.24
N TYR A 113 -6.66 -13.41 -11.58
CA TYR A 113 -5.38 -13.23 -12.28
C TYR A 113 -4.64 -11.97 -11.85
N PHE A 114 -5.34 -10.83 -11.75
CA PHE A 114 -4.71 -9.60 -11.29
C PHE A 114 -4.17 -9.78 -9.87
N MET A 115 -4.93 -10.42 -9.00
CA MET A 115 -4.50 -10.66 -7.62
C MET A 115 -3.36 -11.66 -7.51
N GLU A 116 -3.24 -12.64 -8.41
CA GLU A 116 -2.07 -13.52 -8.47
C GLU A 116 -0.78 -12.72 -8.67
N ASP A 117 -0.75 -11.86 -9.69
CA ASP A 117 0.40 -10.99 -9.99
C ASP A 117 0.67 -10.01 -8.85
N TRP A 118 -0.39 -9.43 -8.28
CA TRP A 118 -0.26 -8.46 -7.20
C TRP A 118 0.23 -9.07 -5.90
N MET A 119 -0.26 -10.25 -5.55
CA MET A 119 0.20 -11.00 -4.38
C MET A 119 1.67 -11.42 -4.55
N SER A 120 2.06 -11.86 -5.75
CA SER A 120 3.46 -12.13 -6.09
C SER A 120 4.35 -10.91 -5.85
N TYR A 121 3.94 -9.72 -6.34
CA TYR A 121 4.62 -8.46 -6.04
C TYR A 121 4.70 -8.16 -4.53
N CYS A 122 3.67 -8.53 -3.77
CA CYS A 122 3.61 -8.30 -2.34
C CYS A 122 4.45 -9.29 -1.51
N ASN A 123 5.05 -10.33 -2.12
CA ASN A 123 5.63 -11.50 -1.45
C ASN A 123 4.56 -12.32 -0.69
N ASP A 124 3.47 -12.65 -1.39
CA ASP A 124 2.37 -13.49 -0.93
C ASP A 124 1.61 -12.97 0.31
N LYS A 125 1.84 -11.72 0.72
CA LYS A 125 1.15 -11.11 1.85
C LYS A 125 1.05 -9.59 1.72
N LEU A 126 -0.18 -9.09 1.79
CA LEU A 126 -0.48 -7.65 1.78
C LEU A 126 -0.14 -7.01 3.14
N ASP A 127 0.26 -5.75 3.13
CA ASP A 127 0.36 -4.91 4.33
C ASP A 127 -1.02 -4.41 4.78
N GLY A 128 -1.96 -4.23 3.86
CA GLY A 128 -3.30 -3.75 4.17
C GLY A 128 -4.35 -4.14 3.12
N MET A 129 -5.57 -4.39 3.59
CA MET A 129 -6.72 -4.68 2.75
C MET A 129 -7.92 -3.90 3.28
N THR A 130 -8.57 -3.13 2.41
CA THR A 130 -9.80 -2.41 2.75
C THR A 130 -10.97 -3.08 2.04
N LEU A 131 -12.04 -3.38 2.76
CA LEU A 131 -13.22 -4.08 2.28
C LEU A 131 -14.42 -3.15 2.42
N ILE A 132 -14.98 -2.68 1.31
CA ILE A 132 -16.20 -1.88 1.28
C ILE A 132 -17.35 -2.80 0.91
N ASN A 133 -18.22 -3.08 1.88
CA ASN A 133 -19.34 -4.03 1.76
C ASN A 133 -18.95 -5.48 1.45
N VAL A 134 -17.66 -5.81 1.30
CA VAL A 134 -17.19 -7.18 1.07
C VAL A 134 -17.01 -7.94 2.40
N PRO A 135 -17.69 -9.08 2.59
CA PRO A 135 -17.44 -9.95 3.74
C PRO A 135 -16.00 -10.48 3.78
N ARG A 136 -15.36 -10.42 4.96
CA ARG A 136 -13.97 -10.86 5.14
C ARG A 136 -13.73 -12.34 4.81
N ASP A 137 -14.73 -13.18 5.00
CA ASP A 137 -14.63 -14.61 4.70
C ASP A 137 -14.48 -14.91 3.20
N LYS A 138 -14.92 -13.98 2.34
CA LYS A 138 -14.85 -14.07 0.88
C LYS A 138 -13.49 -13.74 0.27
N VAL A 139 -12.55 -13.22 1.07
CA VAL A 139 -11.21 -12.79 0.63
C VAL A 139 -10.07 -13.53 1.34
N LYS A 140 -10.36 -14.63 2.05
CA LYS A 140 -9.38 -15.41 2.84
C LYS A 140 -8.18 -15.91 2.04
N GLN A 141 -8.34 -16.10 0.73
CA GLN A 141 -7.29 -16.51 -0.19
C GLN A 141 -6.16 -15.48 -0.35
N TRP A 142 -6.41 -14.20 -0.02
CA TRP A 142 -5.42 -13.13 -0.12
C TRP A 142 -5.05 -12.63 1.28
N PRO A 143 -4.00 -13.18 1.91
CA PRO A 143 -3.63 -12.81 3.27
C PRO A 143 -3.16 -11.35 3.35
N SER A 144 -3.59 -10.66 4.41
CA SER A 144 -3.19 -9.29 4.72
C SER A 144 -2.81 -9.14 6.20
N ARG A 145 -1.83 -8.28 6.52
CA ARG A 145 -1.48 -7.94 7.90
C ARG A 145 -2.59 -7.17 8.61
N ASN A 146 -3.25 -6.27 7.88
CA ASN A 146 -4.37 -5.48 8.40
C ASN A 146 -5.57 -5.56 7.44
N ILE A 147 -6.76 -5.74 7.98
CA ILE A 147 -8.01 -5.77 7.23
C ILE A 147 -8.96 -4.78 7.88
N VAL A 148 -9.43 -3.81 7.09
CA VAL A 148 -10.42 -2.80 7.50
C VAL A 148 -11.71 -3.09 6.74
N GLU A 149 -12.82 -3.22 7.46
CA GLU A 149 -14.17 -3.40 6.89
C GLU A 149 -14.96 -2.10 7.05
N ILE A 150 -15.58 -1.65 5.98
CA ILE A 150 -16.48 -0.51 5.94
C ILE A 150 -17.81 -1.01 5.38
N LYS A 151 -18.88 -0.76 6.12
CA LYS A 151 -20.25 -1.12 5.76
C LYS A 151 -21.02 0.17 5.50
N SER A 152 -21.72 0.24 4.38
CA SER A 152 -22.61 1.34 3.99
C SER A 152 -24.07 0.92 4.04
#